data_AF-A0A2R6RZH3-F1
#
_entry.id   AF-A0A2R6RZH3-F1
#
_cell.length_a   1.000
_cell.length_b   1.000
_cell.length_c   1.000
_cell.angle_alpha   90.00
_cell.angle_beta   90.00
_cell.angle_gamma   90.00
#
_symmetry.space_group_name_H-M   'P 1'
#
loop_
_entity.id
_entity.type
_entity.pdbx_description
1 polymer ?
#
loop_
_entity_poly.entity_id
_entity_poly.type
_entity_poly.pdbx_seq_one_letter_code
_entity_poly.pdbx_strand_id
1 'polypeptide(L)'
;MSLSHYMYRPKRRLQARTGSTASSYDVRTTITTAQDTFQSGVWSKAPALQRSAVLSTLARIVQENVDAFAELESKQTGRTIREMKAQLSRLPEWL
;
A
#
# COMPACT_ATOMS: atom_id res chain seq x y z
N MET A 1 2.65 7.45 25.42
CA MET A 1 3.92 7.98 24.89
C MET A 1 4.03 7.54 23.44
N SER A 2 3.73 8.43 22.49
CA SER A 2 3.73 8.10 21.06
C SER A 2 5.17 8.15 20.54
N LEU A 3 5.70 6.99 20.10
CA LEU A 3 7.02 6.90 19.51
C LEU A 3 6.94 7.39 18.06
N SER A 4 7.32 8.64 17.83
CA SER A 4 7.53 9.16 16.48
C SER A 4 8.64 8.36 15.79
N HIS A 5 8.29 7.47 14.86
CA HIS A 5 9.28 6.74 14.09
C HIS A 5 9.81 7.60 12.93
N TYR A 6 11.12 7.78 12.90
CA TYR A 6 11.81 8.60 11.90
C TYR A 6 12.10 7.77 10.65
N MET A 7 11.44 8.09 9.54
CA MET A 7 11.82 7.58 8.22
C MET A 7 13.04 8.36 7.70
N TYR A 8 14.19 7.71 7.55
CA TYR A 8 15.43 8.31 7.04
C TYR A 8 15.43 8.45 5.51
N ARG A 9 15.78 9.65 4.99
CA ARG A 9 15.93 9.92 3.55
C ARG A 9 17.41 10.02 3.15
N PRO A 10 17.93 9.15 2.26
CA PRO A 10 19.36 9.10 1.95
C PRO A 10 19.90 10.24 1.07
N LYS A 11 19.05 11.05 0.39
CA LYS A 11 19.49 12.03 -0.64
C LYS A 11 19.27 13.51 -0.30
N ARG A 12 18.62 13.84 0.82
CA ARG A 12 18.51 15.23 1.34
C ARG A 12 18.60 15.20 2.85
N ARG A 13 19.59 15.91 3.42
CA ARG A 13 19.52 16.29 4.84
C ARG A 13 18.22 17.06 5.04
N LEU A 14 17.41 16.59 6.00
CA LEU A 14 16.25 17.25 6.60
C LEU A 14 14.92 17.17 5.81
N GLN A 15 14.12 16.17 6.15
CA GLN A 15 12.70 16.29 6.54
C GLN A 15 12.22 14.90 6.99
N ALA A 16 12.17 14.67 8.30
CA ALA A 16 11.59 13.47 8.87
C ALA A 16 10.06 13.60 8.87
N ARG A 17 9.35 12.70 8.18
CA ARG A 17 7.91 12.55 8.39
C ARG A 17 7.73 11.70 9.64
N THR A 18 7.03 12.23 10.64
CA THR A 18 6.57 11.45 11.77
C THR A 18 5.50 10.48 11.27
N GLY A 19 5.85 9.20 11.16
CA GLY A 19 4.86 8.13 10.99
C GLY A 19 4.34 7.71 12.36
N SER A 20 3.04 7.42 12.48
CA SER A 20 2.51 6.74 13.67
C SER A 20 3.02 5.30 13.69
N THR A 21 3.63 4.88 14.78
CA THR A 21 3.94 3.47 15.01
C THR A 21 2.69 2.75 15.46
N ALA A 22 2.36 1.63 14.82
CA ALA A 22 1.26 0.77 15.26
C ALA A 22 1.54 0.24 16.67
N SER A 23 0.53 0.32 17.54
CA SER A 23 0.54 -0.27 18.88
C SER A 23 0.10 -1.74 18.85
N SER A 24 0.32 -2.46 19.95
CA SER A 24 -0.20 -3.83 20.12
C SER A 24 -1.73 -3.88 20.07
N TYR A 25 -2.40 -2.79 20.46
CA TYR A 25 -3.85 -2.65 20.34
C TYR A 25 -4.29 -2.56 18.87
N ASP A 26 -3.58 -1.78 18.05
CA ASP A 26 -3.90 -1.64 16.61
C ASP A 26 -3.75 -2.98 15.90
N VAL A 27 -2.71 -3.74 16.23
CA VAL A 27 -2.49 -5.10 15.71
C VAL A 27 -3.64 -6.02 16.08
N ARG A 28 -4.01 -6.07 17.37
CA ARG A 28 -5.10 -6.95 17.84
C ARG A 28 -6.43 -6.59 17.19
N THR A 29 -6.75 -5.30 17.13
CA THR A 29 -7.98 -4.80 16.51
C THR A 29 -8.04 -5.17 15.02
N THR A 30 -6.93 -4.97 14.29
CA THR A 30 -6.84 -5.32 12.88
C THR A 30 -7.08 -6.81 12.64
N ILE A 31 -6.50 -7.68 13.47
CA ILE A 31 -6.70 -9.13 13.37
C ILE A 31 -8.16 -9.51 13.59
N THR A 32 -8.79 -8.99 14.65
CA THR A 32 -10.21 -9.28 14.93
C THR A 32 -11.10 -8.80 13.79
N THR A 33 -10.93 -7.57 13.31
CA THR A 33 -11.73 -7.03 12.19
C THR A 33 -11.55 -7.82 10.90
N ALA A 34 -10.31 -8.25 10.58
CA ALA A 34 -10.05 -9.09 9.42
C ALA A 34 -10.77 -10.44 9.51
N GLN A 35 -10.73 -11.06 10.69
CA GLN A 35 -11.40 -12.33 10.95
C GLN A 35 -12.93 -12.21 10.85
N ASP A 36 -13.50 -11.17 11.47
CA ASP A 36 -14.95 -10.91 11.44
C ASP A 36 -15.42 -10.67 9.99
N THR A 37 -14.66 -9.89 9.22
CA THR A 37 -14.95 -9.64 7.79
C THR A 37 -14.91 -10.93 6.98
N PHE A 38 -13.92 -11.78 7.22
CA PHE A 38 -13.81 -13.08 6.55
C PHE A 38 -15.00 -13.99 6.90
N GLN A 39 -15.39 -14.05 8.17
CA GLN A 39 -16.51 -14.87 8.64
C GLN A 39 -17.87 -14.36 8.15
N SER A 40 -18.04 -13.04 8.03
CA SER A 40 -19.27 -12.42 7.52
C SER A 40 -19.61 -12.88 6.09
N GLY A 41 -18.62 -13.33 5.32
CA GLY A 41 -18.83 -13.75 3.94
C GLY A 41 -18.84 -12.59 2.94
N VAL A 42 -18.83 -11.33 3.38
CA VAL A 42 -18.95 -10.16 2.49
C VAL A 42 -17.88 -10.14 1.39
N TRP A 43 -16.68 -10.63 1.70
CA TRP A 43 -15.61 -10.83 0.73
C TRP A 43 -15.32 -12.31 0.44
N SER A 44 -15.24 -13.15 1.48
CA SER A 44 -14.83 -14.56 1.34
C SER A 44 -15.82 -15.41 0.55
N LYS A 45 -17.13 -15.08 0.60
CA LYS A 45 -18.20 -15.76 -0.13
C LYS A 45 -18.70 -14.94 -1.33
N ALA A 46 -18.09 -13.78 -1.61
CA ALA A 46 -18.44 -12.97 -2.77
C ALA A 46 -18.20 -13.76 -4.08
N PRO A 47 -19.10 -13.65 -5.08
CA PRO A 47 -18.92 -14.29 -6.38
C PRO A 47 -17.55 -13.97 -6.98
N ALA A 48 -16.94 -14.95 -7.65
CA ALA A 48 -15.63 -14.77 -8.27
C ALA A 48 -15.61 -13.59 -9.26
N LEU A 49 -16.69 -13.40 -10.02
CA LEU A 49 -16.84 -12.27 -10.94
C LEU A 49 -16.80 -10.91 -10.23
N GLN A 50 -17.44 -10.79 -9.07
CA GLN A 50 -17.43 -9.55 -8.29
C GLN A 50 -16.01 -9.26 -7.76
N ARG A 51 -15.31 -10.28 -7.25
CA ARG A 51 -13.93 -10.12 -6.78
C ARG A 51 -12.98 -9.74 -7.92
N SER A 52 -13.15 -10.37 -9.09
CA SER A 52 -12.42 -10.03 -10.31
C SER A 52 -12.66 -8.58 -10.73
N ALA A 53 -13.90 -8.10 -10.73
CA ALA A 53 -14.21 -6.70 -11.08
C ALA A 53 -13.51 -5.69 -10.15
N VAL A 54 -13.42 -6.00 -8.85
CA VAL A 54 -12.68 -5.16 -7.88
C VAL A 54 -11.20 -5.15 -8.20
N LEU A 55 -10.58 -6.31 -8.45
CA LEU A 55 -9.15 -6.41 -8.80
C LEU A 55 -8.83 -5.72 -10.12
N SER A 56 -9.65 -5.90 -11.17
CA SER A 56 -9.48 -5.21 -12.45
C SER A 56 -9.62 -3.69 -12.31
N THR A 57 -10.52 -3.22 -11.44
CA THR A 57 -10.64 -1.79 -11.13
C THR A 57 -9.38 -1.27 -10.43
N LEU A 58 -8.84 -2.03 -9.47
CA LEU A 58 -7.58 -1.68 -8.80
C LEU A 58 -6.42 -1.63 -9.80
N ALA A 59 -6.30 -2.62 -10.68
CA ALA A 59 -5.27 -2.67 -11.73
C ALA A 59 -5.31 -1.42 -12.61
N ARG A 60 -6.51 -1.01 -13.04
CA ARG A 60 -6.71 0.22 -13.82
C ARG A 60 -6.29 1.48 -13.05
N ILE A 61 -6.72 1.62 -11.79
CA ILE A 61 -6.36 2.76 -10.95
C ILE A 61 -4.84 2.84 -10.75
N VAL A 62 -4.19 1.70 -10.50
CA VAL A 62 -2.73 1.63 -10.39
C VAL A 62 -2.08 2.07 -11.70
N GLN A 63 -2.52 1.52 -12.83
CA GLN A 63 -2.00 1.85 -14.16
C GLN A 63 -2.09 3.34 -14.50
N GLU A 64 -3.23 3.97 -14.19
CA GLU A 64 -3.47 5.40 -14.40
C GLU A 64 -2.57 6.29 -13.53
N ASN A 65 -2.08 5.78 -12.40
CA ASN A 65 -1.32 6.54 -11.41
C ASN A 65 0.15 6.09 -11.24
N VAL A 66 0.66 5.22 -12.14
CA VAL A 66 2.03 4.66 -12.05
C VAL A 66 3.09 5.74 -11.88
N ASP A 67 2.98 6.84 -12.60
CA ASP A 67 3.98 7.92 -12.55
C ASP A 67 4.00 8.61 -11.17
N ALA A 68 2.83 8.89 -10.60
CA ALA A 68 2.71 9.47 -9.27
C ALA A 68 3.24 8.51 -8.19
N PHE A 69 2.92 7.22 -8.30
CA PHE A 69 3.46 6.21 -7.38
C PHE A 69 4.97 6.06 -7.52
N ALA A 70 5.51 6.08 -8.74
CA ALA A 70 6.95 5.97 -8.98
C ALA A 70 7.71 7.15 -8.35
N GLU A 71 7.17 8.36 -8.43
CA GLU A 71 7.74 9.52 -7.74
C GLU A 71 7.71 9.38 -6.21
N LEU A 72 6.57 8.97 -5.65
CA LEU A 72 6.41 8.81 -4.20
C LEU A 72 7.36 7.75 -3.65
N GLU A 73 7.42 6.59 -4.29
CA GLU A 73 8.28 5.49 -3.88
C GLU A 73 9.76 5.81 -4.09
N SER A 74 10.12 6.54 -5.14
CA SER A 74 11.49 7.03 -5.33
C SER A 74 11.90 8.02 -4.24
N LYS A 75 10.98 8.89 -3.80
CA LYS A 75 11.20 9.83 -2.68
C LYS A 75 11.34 9.10 -1.34
N GLN A 76 10.66 7.98 -1.16
CA GLN A 76 10.71 7.15 0.06
C GLN A 76 11.99 6.30 0.12
N THR A 77 12.27 5.56 -0.95
CA THR A 77 13.34 4.55 -0.99
C THR A 77 14.69 5.12 -1.46
N GLY A 78 14.69 6.25 -2.16
CA GLY A 78 15.88 6.82 -2.80
C GLY A 78 16.27 6.17 -4.13
N ARG A 79 15.46 5.20 -4.63
CA ARG A 79 15.66 4.56 -5.93
C ARG A 79 15.36 5.51 -7.08
N THR A 80 15.84 5.20 -8.27
CA THR A 80 15.63 6.07 -9.44
C THR A 80 14.19 5.98 -9.93
N ILE A 81 13.62 7.10 -10.37
CA ILE A 81 12.24 7.16 -10.90
C ILE A 81 12.08 6.21 -12.09
N ARG A 82 13.09 6.13 -12.97
CA ARG A 82 13.08 5.22 -14.13
C ARG A 82 12.95 3.76 -13.72
N GLU A 83 13.71 3.33 -12.72
CA GLU A 83 13.65 1.96 -12.18
C GLU A 83 12.31 1.70 -11.49
N MET A 84 11.84 2.64 -10.67
CA MET A 84 10.57 2.48 -9.96
C MET A 84 9.38 2.43 -10.91
N LYS A 85 9.36 3.28 -11.94
CA LYS A 85 8.34 3.27 -12.99
C LYS A 85 8.28 1.93 -13.72
N ALA A 86 9.44 1.38 -14.08
CA ALA A 86 9.52 0.06 -14.74
C ALA A 86 9.02 -1.09 -13.86
N GLN A 87 9.17 -0.98 -12.53
CA GLN A 87 8.63 -1.98 -11.61
C GLN A 87 7.11 -1.85 -11.44
N LEU A 88 6.63 -0.63 -11.18
CA LEU A 88 5.22 -0.37 -10.90
C LEU A 88 4.33 -0.57 -12.12
N SER A 89 4.85 -0.34 -13.34
CA SER A 89 4.10 -0.59 -14.58
C SER A 89 3.75 -2.06 -14.80
N ARG A 90 4.39 -2.99 -14.08
CA ARG A 90 4.11 -4.43 -14.17
C ARG A 90 3.07 -4.92 -13.17
N LEU A 91 2.77 -4.15 -12.12
CA LEU A 91 1.81 -4.56 -11.09
C LEU A 91 0.40 -4.86 -11.61
N PRO A 92 -0.14 -4.09 -12.58
CA PRO A 92 -1.46 -4.38 -13.14
C PRO A 92 -1.53 -5.74 -13.86
N GLU A 93 -0.39 -6.32 -14.29
CA GLU A 93 -0.34 -7.64 -14.94
C GLU A 93 -0.62 -8.79 -13.95
N TRP A 94 -0.53 -8.54 -12.64
CA TRP A 94 -0.70 -9.54 -11.58
C TRP A 94 -2.05 -9.44 -10.84
N LEU A 95 -2.89 -8.47 -11.22
CA LEU A 95 -4.20 -8.16 -10.60
C LEU A 95 -5.35 -8.53 -11.54
#